data_AF-A0A8J2MKT1-F1
#
_entry.id   AF-A0A8J2MKT1-F1
#
_cell.length_a   1.000
_cell.length_b   1.000
_cell.length_c   1.000
_cell.angle_alpha   90.00
_cell.angle_beta   90.00
_cell.angle_gamma   90.00
#
_symmetry.space_group_name_H-M   'P 1'
#
loop_
_entity.id
_entity.type
_entity.pdbx_description
1 polymer ?
#
loop_
_entity_poly.entity_id
_entity_poly.type
_entity_poly.pdbx_seq_one_letter_code
_entity_poly.pdbx_strand_id
1 'polypeptide(L)'
;MDFMRYRKFFVYILTFLAYAWSGYGAGLIGNLRDAVLAAETIFGDFFQNAITVARKIKDIHEVFDAAVEEHCVYTCPNGVTAKPDRNHVPQSNGCGSLGIECCDEHDICYDTCNSDKEKCDLEFKRCLYKYCEGYQTTGTTIVNTCKAAAKMLYTGTTTLGCKSYIDAQSAACWCPEKDKSRSWKKKGKWSGMGNENSTPKKSETRKFRGDFKSTDGDSSKTSEPKRPRKQKAKSSGGPTNPFLIFFLRMRSKKPNEHVTTIAKAAGRQWAKMTPDQRQKYVKMASVAKKKRVYKKKKREDDPE
;
A
#
# COMPACT_ATOMS: atom_id res chain seq x y z
N MET A 1 -47.02 2.44 -30.39
CA MET A 1 -46.44 2.16 -29.06
C MET A 1 -46.12 0.67 -29.01
N ASP A 2 -44.83 0.31 -28.88
CA ASP A 2 -44.36 -1.08 -29.05
C ASP A 2 -44.69 -1.97 -27.85
N PHE A 3 -45.90 -2.54 -27.83
CA PHE A 3 -46.38 -3.47 -26.81
C PHE A 3 -45.45 -4.71 -26.65
N MET A 4 -44.75 -5.09 -27.72
CA MET A 4 -43.82 -6.23 -27.74
C MET A 4 -42.54 -5.98 -26.93
N ARG A 5 -42.08 -4.73 -26.79
CA ARG A 5 -40.87 -4.40 -26.04
C ARG A 5 -41.09 -4.47 -24.52
N TYR A 6 -42.31 -4.18 -24.09
CA TYR A 6 -42.70 -4.22 -22.67
C TYR A 6 -43.14 -5.61 -22.19
N ARG A 7 -43.50 -6.53 -23.10
CA ARG A 7 -43.92 -7.91 -22.75
C ARG A 7 -42.89 -8.64 -21.88
N LYS A 8 -41.61 -8.52 -22.21
CA LYS A 8 -40.53 -9.16 -21.41
C LYS A 8 -40.44 -8.55 -20.02
N PHE A 9 -40.49 -7.21 -19.92
CA PHE A 9 -40.49 -6.52 -18.62
C PHE A 9 -41.71 -6.90 -17.78
N PHE A 10 -42.89 -7.01 -18.38
CA PHE A 10 -44.12 -7.40 -17.68
C PHE A 10 -44.05 -8.82 -17.14
N VAL A 11 -43.48 -9.76 -17.91
CA VAL A 11 -43.24 -11.13 -17.44
C VAL A 11 -42.25 -11.16 -16.28
N TYR A 12 -41.15 -10.41 -16.34
CA TYR A 12 -40.18 -10.33 -15.23
C TYR A 12 -40.77 -9.67 -13.97
N ILE A 13 -41.61 -8.65 -14.13
CA ILE A 13 -42.28 -7.99 -13.00
C ILE A 13 -43.32 -8.94 -12.38
N LEU A 14 -44.12 -9.64 -13.19
CA LEU A 14 -45.11 -10.60 -12.70
C LEU A 14 -44.45 -11.79 -11.99
N THR A 15 -43.34 -12.32 -12.50
CA THR A 15 -42.61 -13.40 -11.82
C THR A 15 -41.95 -12.91 -10.54
N PHE A 16 -41.39 -11.70 -10.52
CA PHE A 16 -40.84 -11.10 -9.30
C PHE A 16 -41.92 -10.83 -8.25
N LEU A 17 -43.08 -10.31 -8.66
CA LEU A 17 -44.23 -10.09 -7.76
C LEU A 17 -44.80 -11.41 -7.22
N ALA A 18 -44.91 -12.44 -8.06
CA ALA A 18 -45.32 -13.77 -7.62
C ALA A 18 -44.33 -14.38 -6.63
N TYR A 19 -43.01 -14.24 -6.90
CA TYR A 19 -41.96 -14.68 -5.99
C TYR A 19 -42.02 -13.94 -4.64
N ALA A 20 -42.13 -12.61 -4.67
CA ALA A 20 -42.26 -11.78 -3.48
C ALA A 20 -43.54 -12.10 -2.67
N TRP A 21 -44.67 -12.36 -3.34
CA TRP A 21 -45.95 -12.66 -2.70
C TRP A 21 -46.02 -14.10 -2.17
N SER A 22 -45.32 -15.04 -2.80
CA SER A 22 -45.25 -16.45 -2.36
C SER A 22 -44.53 -16.64 -1.01
N GLY A 23 -43.95 -15.58 -0.44
CA GLY A 23 -43.23 -15.66 0.84
C GLY A 23 -41.94 -16.49 0.77
N TYR A 24 -41.51 -16.89 -0.43
CA TYR A 24 -40.26 -17.61 -0.66
C TYR A 24 -39.09 -16.70 -0.31
N GLY A 25 -38.54 -16.88 0.89
CA GLY A 25 -37.49 -16.03 1.45
C GLY A 25 -37.91 -15.21 2.68
N ALA A 26 -39.19 -15.13 3.06
CA ALA A 26 -39.59 -14.45 4.29
C ALA A 26 -38.99 -15.11 5.55
N GLY A 27 -38.94 -16.44 5.59
CA GLY A 27 -38.24 -17.19 6.65
C GLY A 27 -36.72 -17.03 6.61
N LEU A 28 -36.13 -16.87 5.42
CA LEU A 28 -34.70 -16.60 5.26
C LEU A 28 -34.35 -15.20 5.77
N ILE A 29 -35.20 -14.20 5.46
CA ILE A 29 -35.05 -12.82 5.91
C ILE A 29 -35.29 -12.70 7.42
N GLY A 30 -36.23 -13.47 7.97
CA GLY A 30 -36.43 -13.56 9.43
C GLY A 30 -35.19 -14.10 10.15
N ASN A 31 -34.69 -15.27 9.74
CA ASN A 31 -33.47 -15.85 10.30
C ASN A 31 -32.24 -14.95 10.10
N LEU A 32 -32.14 -14.27 8.95
CA LEU A 32 -31.07 -13.33 8.67
C LEU A 32 -31.18 -12.08 9.55
N ARG A 33 -32.38 -11.57 9.79
CA ARG A 33 -32.62 -10.42 10.68
C ARG A 33 -32.22 -10.75 12.11
N ASP A 34 -32.62 -11.91 12.61
CA ASP A 34 -32.28 -12.33 13.97
C ASP A 34 -30.78 -12.64 14.09
N ALA A 35 -30.16 -13.18 13.04
CA ALA A 35 -28.71 -13.37 12.96
C ALA A 35 -27.96 -12.02 12.89
N VAL A 36 -28.48 -11.03 12.17
CA VAL A 36 -27.88 -9.68 12.10
C VAL A 36 -28.00 -8.98 13.44
N LEU A 37 -29.16 -9.07 14.11
CA LEU A 37 -29.37 -8.50 15.44
C LEU A 37 -28.45 -9.15 16.48
N ALA A 38 -28.26 -10.47 16.43
CA ALA A 38 -27.32 -11.17 17.30
C ALA A 38 -25.84 -10.94 16.92
N ALA A 39 -25.53 -10.66 15.66
CA ALA A 39 -24.18 -10.25 15.25
C ALA A 39 -23.87 -8.82 15.68
N GLU A 40 -24.86 -7.91 15.69
CA GLU A 40 -24.73 -6.57 16.25
C GLU A 40 -24.49 -6.57 17.76
N THR A 41 -25.01 -7.53 18.53
CA THR A 41 -24.70 -7.58 19.97
C THR A 41 -23.28 -8.06 20.25
N ILE A 42 -22.70 -8.89 19.39
CA ILE A 42 -21.36 -9.47 19.59
C ILE A 42 -20.26 -8.60 18.96
N PHE A 43 -20.55 -7.95 17.83
CA PHE A 43 -19.58 -7.18 17.05
C PHE A 43 -20.11 -5.78 16.65
N GLY A 44 -21.11 -5.25 17.35
CA GLY A 44 -21.86 -4.04 16.96
C GLY A 44 -21.00 -2.84 16.62
N ASP A 45 -20.01 -2.56 17.45
CA ASP A 45 -19.12 -1.41 17.24
C ASP A 45 -18.26 -1.57 15.97
N PHE A 46 -17.92 -2.80 15.58
CA PHE A 46 -17.20 -3.06 14.32
C PHE A 46 -18.06 -2.75 13.11
N PHE A 47 -19.27 -3.30 13.06
CA PHE A 47 -20.13 -3.18 11.89
C PHE A 47 -20.68 -1.77 11.72
N GLN A 48 -20.96 -1.05 12.82
CA GLN A 48 -21.36 0.35 12.78
C GLN A 48 -20.23 1.27 12.26
N ASN A 49 -18.99 1.02 12.69
CA ASN A 49 -17.82 1.71 12.16
C ASN A 49 -17.51 1.32 10.72
N ALA A 50 -17.69 0.05 10.35
CA ALA A 50 -17.50 -0.44 8.98
C ALA A 50 -18.49 0.22 8.01
N ILE A 51 -19.76 0.42 8.38
CA ILE A 51 -20.73 1.16 7.56
C ILE A 51 -20.29 2.61 7.36
N THR A 52 -19.72 3.24 8.39
CA THR A 52 -19.19 4.62 8.31
C THR A 52 -17.96 4.69 7.40
N VAL A 53 -17.07 3.71 7.48
CA VAL A 53 -15.89 3.59 6.61
C VAL A 53 -16.31 3.28 5.17
N ALA A 54 -17.27 2.38 4.95
CA ALA A 54 -17.81 2.04 3.64
C ALA A 54 -18.43 3.27 2.94
N ARG A 55 -19.13 4.15 3.68
CA ARG A 55 -19.63 5.43 3.14
C ARG A 55 -18.52 6.43 2.80
N LYS A 56 -17.36 6.33 3.45
CA LYS A 56 -16.19 7.19 3.20
C LYS A 56 -15.28 6.67 2.07
N ILE A 57 -15.36 5.39 1.72
CA ILE A 57 -14.64 4.79 0.58
C ILE A 57 -15.37 5.19 -0.72
N LYS A 58 -14.98 6.33 -1.31
CA LYS A 58 -15.48 6.76 -2.63
C LYS A 58 -14.81 6.04 -3.80
N ASP A 59 -13.69 5.36 -3.57
CA ASP A 59 -12.92 4.62 -4.57
C ASP A 59 -13.00 3.12 -4.31
N ILE A 60 -14.16 2.54 -4.62
CA ILE A 60 -14.41 1.10 -4.45
C ILE A 60 -13.43 0.24 -5.28
N HIS A 61 -12.92 0.80 -6.39
CA HIS A 61 -11.94 0.14 -7.26
C HIS A 61 -10.61 -0.19 -6.57
N GLU A 62 -10.15 0.61 -5.60
CA GLU A 62 -8.89 0.32 -4.89
C GLU A 62 -9.05 -0.90 -3.96
N VAL A 63 -10.21 -1.03 -3.32
CA VAL A 63 -10.55 -2.17 -2.46
C VAL A 63 -10.75 -3.44 -3.30
N PHE A 64 -11.40 -3.33 -4.46
CA PHE A 64 -11.55 -4.45 -5.38
C PHE A 64 -10.22 -4.88 -6.00
N ASP A 65 -9.34 -3.94 -6.39
CA ASP A 65 -8.01 -4.27 -6.93
C ASP A 65 -7.15 -4.97 -5.85
N ALA A 66 -7.21 -4.52 -4.59
CA ALA A 66 -6.51 -5.15 -3.47
C ALA A 66 -7.08 -6.56 -3.11
N ALA A 67 -8.36 -6.80 -3.37
CA ALA A 67 -9.00 -8.09 -3.14
C ALA A 67 -8.70 -9.13 -4.25
N VAL A 68 -8.12 -8.72 -5.37
CA VAL A 68 -7.82 -9.59 -6.53
C VAL A 68 -6.38 -10.14 -6.48
N GLU A 69 -5.54 -9.70 -5.53
CA GLU A 69 -4.21 -10.26 -5.35
C GLU A 69 -4.27 -11.62 -4.62
N GLU A 70 -4.23 -12.73 -5.38
CA GLU A 70 -4.36 -14.09 -4.84
C GLU A 70 -3.12 -14.59 -4.06
N HIS A 71 -1.96 -13.91 -4.16
CA HIS A 71 -0.73 -14.33 -3.48
C HIS A 71 0.04 -13.13 -2.90
N CYS A 72 -0.19 -12.83 -1.62
CA CYS A 72 0.42 -11.72 -0.90
C CYS A 72 1.70 -12.16 -0.18
N VAL A 73 2.80 -12.28 -0.92
CA VAL A 73 4.11 -12.67 -0.37
C VAL A 73 5.03 -11.44 -0.26
N TYR A 74 5.53 -11.17 0.94
CA TYR A 74 6.49 -10.08 1.15
C TYR A 74 7.84 -10.43 0.50
N THR A 75 8.29 -9.56 -0.41
CA THR A 75 9.60 -9.68 -1.06
C THR A 75 10.36 -8.38 -0.93
N CYS A 76 11.62 -8.44 -0.50
CA CYS A 76 12.47 -7.26 -0.44
C CYS A 76 12.60 -6.57 -1.82
N PRO A 77 12.70 -5.24 -1.88
CA PRO A 77 12.82 -4.49 -3.15
C PRO A 77 13.99 -4.93 -4.05
N ASN A 78 15.04 -5.51 -3.44
CA ASN A 78 16.24 -5.98 -4.14
C ASN A 78 16.15 -7.45 -4.61
N GLY A 79 15.02 -8.12 -4.38
CA GLY A 79 14.83 -9.55 -4.64
C GLY A 79 15.68 -10.47 -3.75
N VAL A 80 16.13 -9.96 -2.60
CA VAL A 80 16.86 -10.73 -1.59
C VAL A 80 15.90 -11.30 -0.57
N THR A 81 16.28 -12.39 0.10
CA THR A 81 15.50 -12.96 1.19
C THR A 81 15.44 -11.99 2.37
N ALA A 82 14.24 -11.65 2.80
CA ALA A 82 13.98 -10.87 4.01
C ALA A 82 14.52 -11.61 5.25
N LYS A 83 15.16 -10.88 6.15
CA LYS A 83 15.64 -11.42 7.43
C LYS A 83 14.90 -10.73 8.57
N PRO A 84 14.61 -11.43 9.68
CA PRO A 84 14.05 -10.78 10.86
C PRO A 84 14.93 -9.62 11.33
N ASP A 85 14.34 -8.45 11.53
CA ASP A 85 15.04 -7.35 12.17
C ASP A 85 15.23 -7.69 13.67
N ARG A 86 16.46 -7.58 14.16
CA ARG A 86 16.78 -7.88 15.57
C ARG A 86 16.28 -6.78 16.52
N ASN A 87 15.98 -5.60 15.98
CA ASN A 87 15.53 -4.45 16.76
C ASN A 87 14.01 -4.27 16.73
N HIS A 88 13.31 -5.05 15.92
CA HIS A 88 11.86 -5.00 15.84
C HIS A 88 11.24 -5.89 16.92
N VAL A 89 10.27 -5.35 17.63
CA VAL A 89 9.45 -6.09 18.59
C VAL A 89 8.05 -6.10 18.02
N PRO A 90 7.45 -7.28 17.76
CA PRO A 90 6.09 -7.37 17.24
C PRO A 90 5.13 -6.56 18.12
N GLN A 91 4.36 -5.67 17.50
CA GLN A 91 3.35 -4.86 18.18
C GLN A 91 1.95 -5.26 17.74
N SER A 92 1.01 -5.11 18.65
CA SER A 92 -0.42 -5.18 18.36
C SER A 92 -1.04 -3.79 18.51
N ASN A 93 -1.90 -3.42 17.56
CA ASN A 93 -2.84 -2.31 17.72
C ASN A 93 -4.28 -2.81 17.98
N GLY A 94 -4.44 -4.13 18.07
CA GLY A 94 -5.67 -4.83 18.33
C GLY A 94 -6.73 -4.53 17.28
N CYS A 95 -7.97 -4.88 17.64
CA CYS A 95 -9.08 -4.81 16.71
C CYS A 95 -9.87 -3.50 16.76
N GLY A 96 -9.22 -2.39 17.15
CA GLY A 96 -9.91 -1.12 17.40
C GLY A 96 -10.99 -1.28 18.48
N SER A 97 -12.25 -0.99 18.14
CA SER A 97 -13.39 -1.04 19.07
C SER A 97 -13.87 -2.45 19.44
N LEU A 98 -13.36 -3.50 18.80
CA LEU A 98 -13.80 -4.88 19.04
C LEU A 98 -13.16 -5.54 20.26
N GLY A 99 -12.00 -5.07 20.72
CA GLY A 99 -11.40 -5.49 21.98
C GLY A 99 -11.21 -7.01 22.20
N ILE A 100 -11.13 -7.80 21.12
CA ILE A 100 -10.90 -9.25 21.21
C ILE A 100 -9.42 -9.57 21.11
N GLU A 101 -8.92 -10.40 22.03
CA GLU A 101 -7.51 -10.83 22.09
C GLU A 101 -7.05 -11.54 20.79
N CYS A 102 -7.99 -12.10 20.02
CA CYS A 102 -7.68 -12.73 18.73
C CYS A 102 -7.02 -11.80 17.71
N CYS A 103 -7.32 -10.49 17.75
CA CYS A 103 -6.69 -9.56 16.83
C CYS A 103 -5.27 -9.22 17.28
N ASP A 104 -4.98 -9.28 18.59
CA ASP A 104 -3.62 -9.07 19.07
C ASP A 104 -2.68 -10.18 18.60
N GLU A 105 -3.13 -11.43 18.67
CA GLU A 105 -2.38 -12.57 18.13
C GLU A 105 -2.20 -12.47 16.61
N HIS A 106 -3.21 -11.96 15.90
CA HIS A 106 -3.17 -11.78 14.44
C HIS A 106 -2.17 -10.70 14.02
N ASP A 107 -2.21 -9.54 14.67
CA ASP A 107 -1.30 -8.42 14.43
C ASP A 107 0.15 -8.84 14.71
N ILE A 108 0.40 -9.50 15.84
CA ILE A 108 1.72 -10.05 16.19
C ILE A 108 2.20 -11.05 15.14
N CYS A 109 1.31 -11.90 14.61
CA CYS A 109 1.65 -12.85 13.56
C CYS A 109 2.04 -12.16 12.25
N TYR A 110 1.29 -11.13 11.85
CA TYR A 110 1.59 -10.29 10.67
C TYR A 110 2.90 -9.52 10.82
N ASP A 111 3.18 -9.05 12.03
CA ASP A 111 4.36 -8.27 12.39
C ASP A 111 5.57 -9.15 12.76
N THR A 112 5.46 -10.46 12.55
CA THR A 112 6.58 -11.40 12.68
C THR A 112 7.17 -11.68 11.30
N CYS A 113 8.43 -11.31 11.11
CA CYS A 113 9.10 -11.43 9.81
C CYS A 113 9.05 -12.85 9.24
N ASN A 114 8.68 -12.97 7.96
CA ASN A 114 8.52 -14.22 7.21
C ASN A 114 7.40 -15.15 7.73
N SER A 115 6.46 -14.68 8.54
CA SER A 115 5.23 -15.41 8.82
C SER A 115 4.38 -15.60 7.57
N ASP A 116 3.81 -16.79 7.37
CA ASP A 116 2.86 -17.06 6.29
C ASP A 116 1.51 -16.39 6.57
N LYS A 117 1.04 -15.53 5.65
CA LYS A 117 -0.22 -14.78 5.80
C LYS A 117 -1.41 -15.73 6.01
N GLU A 118 -1.50 -16.78 5.20
CA GLU A 118 -2.59 -17.75 5.24
C GLU A 118 -2.62 -18.51 6.57
N LYS A 119 -1.43 -18.78 7.13
CA LYS A 119 -1.32 -19.39 8.47
C LYS A 119 -1.82 -18.43 9.54
N CYS A 120 -1.38 -17.18 9.53
CA CYS A 120 -1.86 -16.16 10.46
C CYS A 120 -3.39 -16.00 10.39
N ASP A 121 -3.95 -15.91 9.17
CA ASP A 121 -5.40 -15.76 8.98
C ASP A 121 -6.17 -17.00 9.46
N LEU A 122 -5.62 -18.20 9.26
CA LEU A 122 -6.26 -19.44 9.71
C LEU A 122 -6.26 -19.57 11.24
N GLU A 123 -5.18 -19.19 11.91
CA GLU A 123 -5.14 -19.14 13.38
C GLU A 123 -6.11 -18.08 13.91
N PHE A 124 -6.20 -16.92 13.26
CA PHE A 124 -7.19 -15.90 13.59
C PHE A 124 -8.63 -16.43 13.53
N LYS A 125 -8.98 -17.17 12.46
CA LYS A 125 -10.27 -17.85 12.37
C LYS A 125 -10.50 -18.84 13.51
N ARG A 126 -9.49 -19.64 13.86
CA ARG A 126 -9.62 -20.61 14.97
C ARG A 126 -9.83 -19.90 16.30
N CYS A 127 -9.11 -18.82 16.56
CA CYS A 127 -9.30 -18.00 17.75
C CYS A 127 -10.74 -17.46 17.82
N LEU A 128 -11.25 -16.87 16.74
CA LEU A 128 -12.62 -16.38 16.68
C LEU A 128 -13.66 -17.49 16.92
N TYR A 129 -13.45 -18.68 16.37
CA TYR A 129 -14.38 -19.80 16.54
C TYR A 129 -14.37 -20.33 17.99
N LYS A 130 -13.19 -20.37 18.63
CA LYS A 130 -13.04 -20.73 20.04
C LYS A 130 -13.70 -19.68 20.95
N TYR A 131 -13.56 -18.39 20.63
CA TYR A 131 -14.26 -17.32 21.32
C TYR A 131 -15.79 -17.52 21.26
N CYS A 132 -16.32 -17.86 20.09
CA CYS A 132 -17.74 -18.15 19.91
C CYS A 132 -18.24 -19.37 20.69
N GLU A 133 -17.37 -20.33 21.00
CA GLU A 133 -17.73 -21.51 21.82
C GLU A 133 -17.92 -21.13 23.30
N GLY A 134 -17.37 -20.00 23.76
CA GLY A 134 -17.65 -19.46 25.10
C GLY A 134 -19.13 -19.13 25.35
N TYR A 135 -19.92 -18.92 24.30
CA TYR A 135 -21.36 -18.62 24.37
C TYR A 135 -22.25 -19.85 24.31
N GLN A 136 -21.69 -21.05 24.40
CA GLN A 136 -22.45 -22.30 24.30
C GLN A 136 -23.55 -22.42 25.35
N THR A 137 -23.37 -21.81 26.53
CA THR A 137 -24.36 -21.75 27.61
C THR A 137 -25.57 -20.86 27.29
N THR A 138 -25.44 -19.91 26.35
CA THR A 138 -26.49 -18.95 25.96
C THR A 138 -27.41 -19.48 24.84
N GLY A 139 -27.02 -20.57 24.18
CA GLY A 139 -27.82 -21.28 23.19
C GLY A 139 -27.11 -21.49 21.86
N THR A 140 -27.39 -22.63 21.20
CA THR A 140 -26.73 -23.07 19.96
C THR A 140 -26.91 -22.07 18.80
N THR A 141 -28.03 -21.36 18.75
CA THR A 141 -28.30 -20.33 17.74
C THR A 141 -27.31 -19.16 17.82
N ILE A 142 -26.96 -18.72 19.03
CA ILE A 142 -26.00 -17.62 19.24
C ILE A 142 -24.58 -18.06 18.82
N VAL A 143 -24.18 -19.29 19.16
CA VAL A 143 -22.88 -19.85 18.75
C VAL A 143 -22.79 -19.94 17.22
N ASN A 144 -23.83 -20.40 16.55
CA ASN A 144 -23.84 -20.51 15.08
C ASN A 144 -23.77 -19.14 14.41
N THR A 145 -24.50 -18.15 14.93
CA THR A 145 -24.43 -16.76 14.44
C THR A 145 -23.05 -16.15 14.69
N CYS A 146 -22.46 -16.37 15.86
CA CYS A 146 -21.10 -15.93 16.16
C CYS A 146 -20.09 -16.57 15.20
N LYS A 147 -20.17 -17.89 14.97
CA LYS A 147 -19.30 -18.59 14.00
C LYS A 147 -19.48 -18.06 12.57
N ALA A 148 -20.70 -17.66 12.19
CA ALA A 148 -20.95 -17.02 10.90
C ALA A 148 -20.32 -15.62 10.82
N ALA A 149 -20.46 -14.80 11.85
CA ALA A 149 -19.81 -13.48 11.93
C ALA A 149 -18.28 -13.60 11.94
N ALA A 150 -17.73 -14.52 12.73
CA ALA A 150 -16.31 -14.87 12.74
C ALA A 150 -15.80 -15.27 11.35
N LYS A 151 -16.58 -16.06 10.60
CA LYS A 151 -16.25 -16.42 9.21
C LYS A 151 -16.23 -15.19 8.30
N MET A 152 -17.18 -14.26 8.45
CA MET A 152 -17.16 -13.00 7.71
C MET A 152 -15.95 -12.15 8.04
N LEU A 153 -15.58 -12.01 9.32
CA LEU A 153 -14.38 -11.29 9.75
C LEU A 153 -13.12 -11.90 9.13
N TYR A 154 -12.95 -13.21 9.24
CA TYR A 154 -11.86 -13.94 8.60
C TYR A 154 -11.81 -13.73 7.07
N THR A 155 -12.96 -13.82 6.39
CA THR A 155 -13.01 -13.56 4.94
C THR A 155 -12.63 -12.11 4.63
N GLY A 156 -13.07 -11.14 5.43
CA GLY A 156 -12.69 -9.74 5.29
C GLY A 156 -11.19 -9.51 5.48
N THR A 157 -10.57 -10.09 6.52
CA THR A 157 -9.14 -9.95 6.78
C THR A 157 -8.28 -10.69 5.75
N THR A 158 -8.72 -11.86 5.26
CA THR A 158 -7.97 -12.58 4.23
C THR A 158 -8.01 -11.83 2.89
N THR A 159 -9.17 -11.29 2.50
CA THR A 159 -9.35 -10.60 1.21
C THR A 159 -8.79 -9.19 1.19
N LEU A 160 -8.88 -8.43 2.28
CA LEU A 160 -8.45 -7.02 2.32
C LEU A 160 -7.14 -6.81 3.09
N GLY A 161 -6.62 -7.83 3.76
CA GLY A 161 -5.46 -7.73 4.63
C GLY A 161 -4.10 -7.80 3.93
N CYS A 162 -4.05 -7.86 2.59
CA CYS A 162 -2.79 -7.94 1.86
C CYS A 162 -1.89 -6.72 2.15
N LYS A 163 -2.48 -5.52 2.09
CA LYS A 163 -1.74 -4.28 2.34
C LYS A 163 -1.23 -4.20 3.78
N SER A 164 -2.07 -4.53 4.76
CA SER A 164 -1.66 -4.50 6.17
C SER A 164 -0.58 -5.54 6.46
N TYR A 165 -0.66 -6.73 5.86
CA TYR A 165 0.37 -7.75 5.97
C TYR A 165 1.72 -7.28 5.40
N ILE A 166 1.73 -6.73 4.17
CA ILE A 166 2.97 -6.24 3.55
C ILE A 166 3.58 -5.07 4.33
N ASP A 167 2.73 -4.16 4.83
CA ASP A 167 3.18 -3.02 5.63
C ASP A 167 3.81 -3.49 6.95
N ALA A 168 3.18 -4.43 7.67
CA ALA A 168 3.73 -5.05 8.88
C ALA A 168 5.06 -5.78 8.59
N GLN A 169 5.10 -6.60 7.54
CA GLN A 169 6.32 -7.31 7.14
C GLN A 169 7.45 -6.36 6.74
N SER A 170 7.13 -5.19 6.17
CA SER A 170 8.14 -4.18 5.84
C SER A 170 8.76 -3.50 7.06
N ALA A 171 8.04 -3.47 8.18
CA ALA A 171 8.55 -2.99 9.47
C ALA A 171 9.33 -4.10 10.20
N ALA A 172 8.81 -5.33 10.18
CA ALA A 172 9.38 -6.47 10.89
C ALA A 172 10.63 -7.07 10.23
N CYS A 173 10.73 -6.98 8.91
CA CYS A 173 11.82 -7.57 8.16
C CYS A 173 12.88 -6.55 7.74
N TRP A 174 14.13 -6.89 7.99
CA TRP A 174 15.28 -6.21 7.44
C TRP A 174 15.71 -6.81 6.09
N CYS A 175 15.92 -5.93 5.10
CA CYS A 175 16.38 -6.29 3.77
C CYS A 175 17.88 -6.00 3.61
N PRO A 176 18.75 -7.01 3.51
CA PRO A 176 20.18 -6.79 3.30
C PRO A 176 20.46 -6.13 1.94
N GLU A 177 21.52 -5.33 1.87
CA GLU A 177 22.03 -4.86 0.59
C GLU A 177 22.51 -6.03 -0.26
N LYS A 178 22.31 -5.93 -1.57
CA LYS A 178 22.75 -6.95 -2.52
C LYS A 178 24.27 -6.92 -2.59
N ASP A 179 24.91 -7.86 -1.90
CA ASP A 179 26.36 -7.93 -1.78
C ASP A 179 27.03 -8.09 -3.15
N LYS A 180 27.62 -7.01 -3.67
CA LYS A 180 28.39 -7.00 -4.93
C LYS A 180 29.68 -7.82 -4.82
N SER A 181 30.12 -8.22 -3.62
CA SER A 181 31.42 -8.86 -3.38
C SER A 181 31.49 -10.34 -3.79
N ARG A 182 30.35 -11.04 -3.89
CA ARG A 182 30.35 -12.45 -4.34
C ARG A 182 30.63 -12.61 -5.84
N SER A 183 30.50 -11.54 -6.63
CA SER A 183 30.89 -11.56 -8.04
C SER A 183 32.41 -11.56 -8.23
N TRP A 184 33.20 -11.06 -7.26
CA TRP A 184 34.65 -10.93 -7.44
C TRP A 184 35.42 -12.17 -6.97
N LYS A 185 34.91 -12.90 -5.97
CA LYS A 185 35.53 -14.16 -5.48
C LYS A 185 35.44 -15.33 -6.47
N LYS A 186 34.57 -15.28 -7.48
CA LYS A 186 34.48 -16.32 -8.54
C LYS A 186 35.42 -16.11 -9.73
N LYS A 187 36.11 -14.97 -9.84
CA LYS A 187 37.08 -14.68 -10.93
C LYS A 187 38.56 -14.83 -10.52
N GLY A 188 38.85 -15.30 -9.31
CA GLY A 188 40.21 -15.34 -8.77
C GLY A 188 40.68 -16.73 -8.32
N LYS A 189 40.07 -17.82 -8.79
CA LYS A 189 40.55 -19.17 -8.44
C LYS A 189 40.61 -20.04 -9.69
N TRP A 190 41.85 -20.42 -10.03
CA TRP A 190 42.37 -21.31 -11.08
C TRP A 190 43.13 -20.62 -12.22
N SER A 191 44.44 -20.44 -12.02
CA SER A 191 45.51 -21.05 -12.83
C SER A 191 46.82 -20.26 -12.69
N GLY A 192 47.89 -20.90 -12.21
CA GLY A 192 49.25 -20.37 -12.29
C GLY A 192 50.12 -20.69 -11.07
N MET A 193 50.78 -21.85 -11.09
CA MET A 193 51.83 -22.29 -10.15
C MET A 193 53.18 -21.61 -10.44
N GLY A 194 53.95 -21.39 -9.35
CA GLY A 194 55.43 -21.27 -9.30
C GLY A 194 56.01 -19.86 -9.52
N ASN A 195 57.12 -19.44 -8.89
CA ASN A 195 57.92 -19.89 -7.76
C ASN A 195 58.88 -18.71 -7.37
N GLU A 196 59.30 -18.64 -6.10
CA GLU A 196 60.52 -18.01 -5.55
C GLU A 196 61.01 -16.61 -5.99
N ASN A 197 61.00 -15.63 -5.07
CA ASN A 197 62.15 -15.28 -4.19
C ASN A 197 62.12 -13.82 -3.68
N SER A 198 62.67 -13.67 -2.46
CA SER A 198 63.30 -12.47 -1.87
C SER A 198 62.46 -11.40 -1.15
N THR A 199 63.00 -11.02 0.01
CA THR A 199 62.52 -10.23 1.15
C THR A 199 62.66 -8.70 0.96
N PRO A 200 62.13 -7.87 1.88
CA PRO A 200 61.68 -6.50 1.60
C PRO A 200 62.73 -5.42 1.96
N LYS A 201 62.63 -4.22 1.36
CA LYS A 201 63.26 -3.00 1.91
C LYS A 201 62.62 -1.67 1.43
N LYS A 202 62.74 -0.70 2.35
CA LYS A 202 62.23 0.68 2.43
C LYS A 202 62.79 1.68 1.38
N SER A 203 62.16 2.88 1.41
CA SER A 203 62.58 4.21 0.91
C SER A 203 62.62 4.34 -0.63
N GLU A 204 62.36 5.48 -1.27
CA GLU A 204 62.60 6.87 -0.90
C GLU A 204 61.89 7.80 -1.90
N THR A 205 61.61 9.02 -1.43
CA THR A 205 61.18 10.21 -2.17
C THR A 205 62.05 10.60 -3.37
N ARG A 206 61.44 11.15 -4.42
CA ARG A 206 62.03 12.11 -5.38
C ARG A 206 60.90 12.92 -6.03
N LYS A 207 60.57 14.12 -5.54
CA LYS A 207 61.03 15.45 -6.00
C LYS A 207 61.15 15.58 -7.53
N PHE A 208 60.22 16.34 -8.12
CA PHE A 208 60.47 17.20 -9.27
C PHE A 208 60.01 18.62 -8.91
N ARG A 209 60.88 19.59 -9.14
CA ARG A 209 60.78 21.02 -8.79
C ARG A 209 60.86 21.83 -10.08
N GLY A 210 60.23 22.99 -10.09
CA GLY A 210 60.28 24.05 -11.12
C GLY A 210 59.02 24.91 -10.98
N ASP A 211 58.99 25.88 -10.04
CA ASP A 211 59.42 27.30 -10.16
C ASP A 211 58.49 28.12 -11.09
N PHE A 212 58.11 29.37 -10.87
CA PHE A 212 58.05 30.34 -9.77
C PHE A 212 57.37 31.58 -10.37
N LYS A 213 56.33 32.16 -9.73
CA LYS A 213 56.19 33.62 -9.54
C LYS A 213 54.91 33.98 -8.77
N SER A 214 55.12 34.48 -7.55
CA SER A 214 54.18 35.33 -6.83
C SER A 214 54.29 36.77 -7.32
N THR A 215 53.17 37.49 -7.32
CA THR A 215 53.14 38.93 -7.03
C THR A 215 51.93 39.19 -6.14
N ASP A 216 52.23 39.73 -4.97
CA ASP A 216 51.30 40.14 -3.93
C ASP A 216 50.41 41.32 -4.35
N GLY A 217 49.22 41.37 -3.75
CA GLY A 217 48.25 42.45 -3.92
C GLY A 217 47.18 42.35 -2.84
N ASP A 218 47.51 42.87 -1.67
CA ASP A 218 46.65 43.01 -0.50
C ASP A 218 45.49 43.98 -0.77
N SER A 219 44.28 43.56 -0.44
CA SER A 219 43.19 44.46 -0.03
C SER A 219 42.11 43.68 0.70
N SER A 220 42.18 43.80 2.03
CA SER A 220 41.10 43.53 2.98
C SER A 220 39.72 43.95 2.47
N LYS A 221 38.82 42.98 2.30
CA LYS A 221 37.37 43.16 2.53
C LYS A 221 36.83 41.95 3.28
N THR A 222 36.45 42.22 4.52
CA THR A 222 35.68 41.38 5.43
C THR A 222 34.51 40.68 4.71
N SER A 223 34.53 39.35 4.69
CA SER A 223 33.39 38.55 4.22
C SER A 223 32.49 38.19 5.41
N GLU A 224 31.34 38.84 5.49
CA GLU A 224 30.21 38.45 6.35
C GLU A 224 29.84 36.96 6.18
N PRO A 225 29.31 36.31 7.23
CA PRO A 225 28.84 34.93 7.13
C PRO A 225 27.65 34.84 6.16
N LYS A 226 27.79 33.99 5.13
CA LYS A 226 26.73 33.69 4.17
C LYS A 226 25.47 33.21 4.89
N ARG A 227 24.40 34.00 4.79
CA ARG A 227 23.06 33.67 5.30
C ARG A 227 22.60 32.30 4.79
N PRO A 228 21.92 31.48 5.62
CA PRO A 228 21.45 30.18 5.20
C PRO A 228 20.42 30.32 4.08
N ARG A 229 20.65 29.56 3.01
CA ARG A 229 19.77 29.47 1.84
C ARG A 229 18.42 28.95 2.31
N LYS A 230 17.41 29.83 2.45
CA LYS A 230 16.02 29.44 2.77
C LYS A 230 15.61 28.30 1.83
N GLN A 231 15.45 27.10 2.37
CA GLN A 231 14.87 25.98 1.64
C GLN A 231 13.47 26.40 1.23
N LYS A 232 13.24 26.62 -0.07
CA LYS A 232 11.89 26.82 -0.60
C LYS A 232 11.10 25.56 -0.27
N ALA A 233 10.09 25.71 0.60
CA ALA A 233 9.17 24.65 0.98
C ALA A 233 8.65 23.93 -0.28
N LYS A 234 8.78 22.60 -0.32
CA LYS A 234 8.20 21.75 -1.37
C LYS A 234 6.71 22.08 -1.45
N SER A 235 6.27 22.68 -2.56
CA SER A 235 4.85 22.99 -2.76
C SER A 235 4.05 21.68 -2.72
N SER A 236 3.20 21.52 -1.71
CA SER A 236 2.40 20.31 -1.45
C SER A 236 1.16 20.21 -2.35
N GLY A 237 1.36 20.33 -3.66
CA GLY A 237 0.32 20.13 -4.65
C GLY A 237 0.88 19.43 -5.89
N GLY A 238 0.38 18.24 -6.22
CA GLY A 238 0.69 17.55 -7.48
C GLY A 238 0.39 18.41 -8.72
N PRO A 239 0.90 18.06 -9.91
CA PRO A 239 0.85 18.94 -11.07
C PRO A 239 -0.58 19.15 -11.57
N THR A 240 -0.89 20.40 -11.90
CA THR A 240 -2.22 20.81 -12.38
C THR A 240 -2.37 20.65 -13.90
N ASN A 241 -1.27 20.57 -14.65
CA ASN A 241 -1.34 20.50 -16.11
C ASN A 241 -1.78 19.09 -16.56
N PRO A 242 -2.80 18.94 -17.44
CA PRO A 242 -3.27 17.66 -17.95
C PRO A 242 -2.15 16.76 -18.50
N PHE A 243 -1.20 17.34 -19.24
CA PHE A 243 -0.07 16.60 -19.80
C PHE A 243 0.90 16.10 -18.71
N LEU A 244 1.13 16.90 -17.66
CA LEU A 244 2.00 16.47 -16.55
C LEU A 244 1.37 15.32 -15.76
N ILE A 245 0.05 15.32 -15.59
CA ILE A 245 -0.67 14.19 -14.99
C ILE A 245 -0.50 12.93 -15.84
N PHE A 246 -0.65 13.06 -17.15
CA PHE A 246 -0.41 11.96 -18.09
C PHE A 246 1.03 11.44 -18.05
N PHE A 247 2.01 12.34 -18.10
CA PHE A 247 3.44 12.02 -18.05
C PHE A 247 3.83 11.31 -16.75
N LEU A 248 3.37 11.80 -15.60
CA LEU A 248 3.64 11.15 -14.31
C LEU A 248 3.05 9.74 -14.24
N ARG A 249 1.86 9.53 -14.80
CA ARG A 249 1.25 8.19 -14.87
C ARG A 249 2.04 7.25 -15.78
N MET A 250 2.57 7.76 -16.88
CA MET A 250 3.44 6.97 -17.76
C MET A 250 4.76 6.61 -17.07
N ARG A 251 5.35 7.54 -16.31
CA ARG A 251 6.57 7.32 -15.54
C ARG A 251 6.37 6.31 -14.41
N SER A 252 5.23 6.36 -13.72
CA SER A 252 4.90 5.40 -12.66
C SER A 252 4.82 3.96 -13.18
N LYS A 253 4.43 3.75 -14.43
CA LYS A 253 4.41 2.43 -15.08
C LYS A 253 5.80 1.94 -15.50
N LYS A 254 6.79 2.82 -15.55
CA LYS A 254 8.15 2.53 -16.01
C LYS A 254 9.19 3.19 -15.11
N PRO A 255 9.34 2.73 -13.85
CA PRO A 255 10.24 3.37 -12.89
C PRO A 255 11.72 3.25 -13.27
N ASN A 256 12.09 2.22 -14.04
CA ASN A 256 13.47 1.90 -14.40
C ASN A 256 13.94 2.50 -15.74
N GLU A 257 13.06 3.19 -16.47
CA GLU A 257 13.41 3.81 -17.76
C GLU A 257 13.79 5.29 -17.56
N HIS A 258 14.79 5.77 -18.32
CA HIS A 258 15.30 7.13 -18.13
C HIS A 258 14.22 8.17 -18.42
N VAL A 259 14.12 9.18 -17.55
CA VAL A 259 13.01 10.17 -17.55
C VAL A 259 12.87 10.89 -18.90
N THR A 260 13.98 11.16 -19.59
CA THR A 260 13.95 11.84 -20.90
C THR A 260 13.38 10.95 -22.00
N THR A 261 13.57 9.63 -21.92
CA THR A 261 13.00 8.66 -22.86
C THR A 261 11.49 8.60 -22.70
N ILE A 262 11.02 8.53 -21.44
CA ILE A 262 9.59 8.56 -21.11
C ILE A 262 8.96 9.89 -21.52
N ALA A 263 9.64 11.02 -21.33
CA ALA A 263 9.12 12.34 -21.71
C ALA A 263 8.95 12.47 -23.23
N LYS A 264 9.92 11.99 -24.02
CA LYS A 264 9.84 11.97 -25.49
C LYS A 264 8.71 11.06 -25.97
N ALA A 265 8.57 9.87 -25.38
CA ALA A 265 7.47 8.94 -25.70
C ALA A 265 6.10 9.52 -25.32
N ALA A 266 5.99 10.13 -24.13
CA ALA A 266 4.78 10.79 -23.65
C ALA A 266 4.36 11.95 -24.56
N GLY A 267 5.30 12.78 -25.02
CA GLY A 267 4.99 13.86 -25.96
C GLY A 267 4.42 13.36 -27.28
N ARG A 268 5.04 12.32 -27.86
CA ARG A 268 4.57 11.69 -29.11
C ARG A 268 3.19 11.04 -28.94
N GLN A 269 2.98 10.35 -27.82
CA GLN A 269 1.72 9.69 -27.54
C GLN A 269 0.60 10.70 -27.26
N TRP A 270 0.90 11.75 -26.49
CA TRP A 270 -0.05 12.83 -26.22
C TRP A 270 -0.50 13.49 -27.52
N ALA A 271 0.43 13.79 -28.44
CA ALA A 271 0.14 14.38 -29.74
C ALA A 271 -0.78 13.51 -30.60
N LYS A 272 -0.66 12.17 -30.52
CA LYS A 272 -1.51 11.21 -31.25
C LYS A 272 -2.89 10.97 -30.62
N MET A 273 -3.07 11.27 -29.33
CA MET A 273 -4.35 11.06 -28.64
C MET A 273 -5.44 12.02 -29.15
N THR A 274 -6.66 11.50 -29.29
CA THR A 274 -7.83 12.32 -29.64
C THR A 274 -8.25 13.21 -28.47
N PRO A 275 -9.02 14.30 -28.71
CA PRO A 275 -9.52 15.17 -27.66
C PRO A 275 -10.28 14.43 -26.54
N ASP A 276 -11.05 13.40 -26.89
CA ASP A 276 -11.83 12.60 -25.94
C ASP A 276 -10.94 11.79 -25.00
N GLN A 277 -9.87 11.20 -25.53
CA GLN A 277 -8.88 10.49 -24.71
C GLN A 277 -8.13 11.45 -23.77
N ARG A 278 -7.87 12.68 -24.23
CA ARG A 278 -7.26 13.74 -23.41
C ARG A 278 -8.22 14.28 -22.36
N GLN A 279 -9.53 14.21 -22.58
CA GLN A 279 -10.55 14.75 -21.68
C GLN A 279 -10.48 14.13 -20.28
N LYS A 280 -10.09 12.85 -20.19
CA LYS A 280 -9.82 12.17 -18.91
C LYS A 280 -8.77 12.90 -18.07
N TYR A 281 -7.68 13.36 -18.70
CA TYR A 281 -6.60 14.08 -18.04
C TYR A 281 -6.96 15.55 -17.77
N VAL A 282 -7.77 16.16 -18.64
CA VAL A 282 -8.33 17.51 -18.42
C VAL A 282 -9.24 17.54 -17.19
N LYS A 283 -10.09 16.52 -17.01
CA LYS A 283 -10.93 16.36 -15.81
C LYS A 283 -10.09 16.18 -14.54
N MET A 284 -9.04 15.35 -14.58
CA MET A 284 -8.12 15.21 -13.43
C MET A 284 -7.41 16.52 -13.08
N ALA A 285 -6.96 17.26 -14.10
CA ALA A 285 -6.33 18.57 -13.95
C ALA A 285 -7.26 19.60 -13.31
N SER A 286 -8.52 19.66 -13.73
CA SER A 286 -9.50 20.61 -13.18
C SER A 286 -9.83 20.30 -11.72
N VAL A 287 -9.95 19.02 -11.35
CA VAL A 287 -10.12 18.58 -9.95
C VAL A 287 -8.91 18.97 -9.10
N ALA A 288 -7.68 18.73 -9.60
CA ALA A 288 -6.46 19.13 -8.91
C ALA A 288 -6.38 20.65 -8.71
N LYS A 289 -6.82 21.44 -9.70
CA LYS A 289 -6.92 22.91 -9.60
C LYS A 289 -7.91 23.33 -8.51
N LYS A 290 -9.10 22.72 -8.48
CA LYS A 290 -10.13 23.00 -7.45
C LYS A 290 -9.63 22.68 -6.04
N LYS A 291 -8.97 21.53 -5.85
CA LYS A 291 -8.37 21.16 -4.55
C LYS A 291 -7.35 22.18 -4.06
N ARG A 292 -6.52 22.73 -4.98
CA ARG A 292 -5.55 23.78 -4.64
C ARG A 292 -6.22 25.10 -4.25
N VAL A 293 -7.27 25.51 -4.98
CA VAL A 293 -8.03 26.72 -4.65
C VAL A 293 -8.70 26.57 -3.28
N TYR A 294 -9.32 25.43 -3.01
CA TYR A 294 -9.91 25.13 -1.70
C TYR A 294 -8.87 25.15 -0.57
N LYS A 295 -7.72 24.49 -0.76
CA LYS A 295 -6.63 24.48 0.23
C LYS A 295 -6.03 25.87 0.46
N LYS A 296 -6.00 26.72 -0.58
CA LYS A 296 -5.57 28.11 -0.47
C LYS A 296 -6.57 28.93 0.34
N LYS A 297 -7.86 28.84 -0.01
CA LYS A 297 -8.94 29.53 0.70
C LYS A 297 -9.00 29.14 2.19
N LYS A 298 -8.90 27.85 2.50
CA LYS A 298 -8.83 27.35 3.88
C LYS A 298 -7.64 27.91 4.69
N ARG A 299 -6.51 28.21 4.05
CA ARG A 299 -5.35 28.83 4.71
C ARG A 299 -5.47 30.35 4.86
N GLU A 300 -6.36 30.97 4.10
CA GLU A 300 -6.67 32.40 4.19
C GLU A 300 -7.77 32.63 5.24
N ASP A 301 -8.68 31.67 5.43
CA ASP A 301 -9.79 31.75 6.40
C ASP A 301 -9.36 31.40 7.85
N ASP A 302 -8.25 30.65 8.05
CA ASP A 302 -7.61 30.39 9.36
C ASP A 302 -6.15 30.90 9.34
N PRO A 303 -5.91 32.22 9.50
CA PRO A 303 -4.56 32.72 9.73
C PRO A 303 -4.14 32.36 11.17
N GLU A 304 -3.14 31.48 11.27
CA GLU A 304 -2.45 31.10 12.51
C GLU A 304 -1.88 32.31 13.28
#